data_AF-A0A3C0FCX9-F1
#
_entry.id   AF-A0A3C0FCX9-F1
#
_cell.length_a   1.000
_cell.length_b   1.000
_cell.length_c   1.000
_cell.angle_alpha   90.00
_cell.angle_beta   90.00
_cell.angle_gamma   90.00
#
_symmetry.space_group_name_H-M   'P 1'
#
loop_
_entity.id
_entity.type
_entity.pdbx_description
1 polymer ?
#
loop_
_entity_poly.entity_id
_entity_poly.type
_entity_poly.pdbx_seq_one_letter_code
_entity_poly.pdbx_strand_id
1 'polypeptide(L)'
;MGAMAGLLLTGFLLTVARASAGTMAQVEHAPILSRVRVASVSDGDTFRAHVGRRLESIRLIGVDAPEVGPGEEPHGREALEFARRTLLQKTVWLEFDVRQRDTFGRLLAYVWLEPPDRRDPAATGMQMFNARLLVEGYGQVMTVPPNVRYAEWFVRWQEQARAARRGLWAAEESAAGAAPHHRGETMVVIASVDLRAEAVVIANRGNAPVDLSGWILVSERGNQRFVFPAGTSLPAGGSLRVVSGPPAASGPGRLLWTRSHIWNNAGDPAVLLTPAGVRVSRR
;
A
#
# COMPACT_ATOMS: atom_id res chain seq x y z
N MET A 1 -85.65 -34.08 22.13
CA MET A 1 -85.29 -34.51 20.77
C MET A 1 -85.72 -33.42 19.80
N GLY A 2 -84.85 -32.99 18.89
CA GLY A 2 -85.19 -32.07 17.79
C GLY A 2 -84.39 -30.77 17.82
N ALA A 3 -83.35 -30.71 16.99
CA ALA A 3 -82.45 -29.58 16.79
C ALA A 3 -83.05 -28.49 15.90
N MET A 4 -82.54 -27.26 16.02
CA MET A 4 -82.55 -26.26 14.93
C MET A 4 -81.27 -25.43 15.01
N ALA A 5 -80.53 -25.45 13.92
CA ALA A 5 -79.27 -24.75 13.71
C ALA A 5 -79.51 -23.31 13.23
N GLY A 6 -78.69 -22.38 13.70
CA GLY A 6 -78.60 -21.00 13.19
C GLY A 6 -77.13 -20.67 12.91
N LEU A 7 -76.79 -20.58 11.63
CA LEU A 7 -75.48 -20.21 11.09
C LEU A 7 -75.35 -18.67 11.11
N LEU A 8 -74.32 -18.10 11.73
CA LEU A 8 -73.94 -16.70 11.57
C LEU A 8 -72.52 -16.64 10.98
N LEU A 9 -72.43 -16.05 9.79
CA LEU A 9 -71.19 -15.67 9.11
C LEU A 9 -70.45 -14.60 9.92
N THR A 10 -69.19 -14.84 10.26
CA THR A 10 -68.23 -13.78 10.59
C THR A 10 -67.08 -13.85 9.60
N GLY A 11 -66.91 -12.78 8.82
CA GLY A 11 -65.86 -12.63 7.82
C GLY A 11 -64.47 -12.57 8.46
N PHE A 12 -63.51 -13.26 7.83
CA PHE A 12 -62.10 -13.23 8.20
C PHE A 12 -61.39 -12.24 7.27
N LEU A 13 -60.93 -11.11 7.81
CA LEU A 13 -60.05 -10.18 7.11
C LEU A 13 -58.66 -10.84 6.95
N LEU A 14 -58.22 -11.06 5.71
CA LEU A 14 -56.85 -11.49 5.41
C LEU A 14 -55.91 -10.27 5.45
N THR A 15 -55.18 -10.08 6.55
CA THR A 15 -54.05 -9.16 6.60
C THR A 15 -52.81 -9.88 6.06
N VAL A 16 -52.42 -9.59 4.81
CA VAL A 16 -51.16 -10.10 4.26
C VAL A 16 -50.02 -9.26 4.85
N ALA A 17 -49.37 -9.79 5.88
CA ALA A 17 -48.13 -9.23 6.41
C ALA A 17 -47.02 -9.38 5.34
N ARG A 18 -46.57 -8.27 4.77
CA ARG A 18 -45.36 -8.23 3.94
C ARG A 18 -44.14 -8.53 4.83
N ALA A 19 -43.55 -9.71 4.67
CA ALA A 19 -42.24 -10.00 5.22
C ALA A 19 -41.21 -9.08 4.54
N SER A 20 -40.70 -8.11 5.28
CA SER A 20 -39.52 -7.34 4.88
C SER A 20 -38.32 -8.30 4.86
N ALA A 21 -37.79 -8.55 3.66
CA ALA A 21 -36.54 -9.27 3.48
C ALA A 21 -35.44 -8.53 4.25
N GLY A 22 -35.00 -9.12 5.36
CA GLY A 22 -33.88 -8.61 6.13
C GLY A 22 -32.62 -8.65 5.28
N THR A 23 -31.99 -7.50 5.09
CA THR A 23 -30.60 -7.41 4.62
C THR A 23 -29.74 -8.24 5.56
N MET A 24 -29.18 -9.35 5.07
CA MET A 24 -28.09 -10.03 5.77
C MET A 24 -26.89 -9.07 5.75
N ALA A 25 -26.72 -8.32 6.84
CA ALA A 25 -25.46 -7.64 7.11
C ALA A 25 -24.37 -8.72 7.10
N GLN A 26 -23.41 -8.60 6.17
CA GLN A 26 -22.21 -9.42 6.23
C GLN A 26 -21.58 -9.21 7.60
N VAL A 27 -21.45 -10.28 8.37
CA VAL A 27 -20.70 -10.24 9.63
C VAL A 27 -19.24 -10.00 9.25
N GLU A 28 -18.78 -8.76 9.30
CA GLU A 28 -17.37 -8.47 9.34
C GLU A 28 -16.81 -9.19 10.58
N HIS A 29 -16.11 -10.30 10.36
CA HIS A 29 -15.41 -10.99 11.45
C HIS A 29 -14.44 -9.99 12.07
N ALA A 30 -14.68 -9.63 13.33
CA ALA A 30 -13.80 -8.74 14.06
C ALA A 30 -12.36 -9.26 13.98
N PRO A 31 -11.39 -8.42 13.58
CA PRO A 31 -10.03 -8.88 13.37
C PRO A 31 -9.44 -9.41 14.68
N ILE A 32 -8.87 -10.62 14.59
CA ILE A 32 -8.28 -11.32 15.73
C ILE A 32 -7.13 -10.47 16.27
N LEU A 33 -7.23 -10.05 17.53
CA LEU A 33 -6.15 -9.38 18.27
C LEU A 33 -5.42 -10.39 19.14
N SER A 34 -4.12 -10.52 18.93
CA SER A 34 -3.25 -11.38 19.74
C SER A 34 -2.23 -10.55 20.50
N ARG A 35 -2.30 -10.59 21.83
CA ARG A 35 -1.29 -9.99 22.70
C ARG A 35 -0.05 -10.90 22.76
N VAL A 36 1.12 -10.36 22.43
CA VAL A 36 2.37 -11.13 22.34
C VAL A 36 3.54 -10.37 22.95
N ARG A 37 4.58 -11.09 23.34
CA ARG A 37 5.87 -10.51 23.77
C ARG A 37 6.91 -10.70 22.68
N VAL A 38 7.54 -9.59 22.28
CA VAL A 38 8.58 -9.59 21.24
C VAL A 38 9.86 -10.21 21.79
N ALA A 39 10.36 -11.22 21.10
CA ALA A 39 11.55 -11.98 21.48
C ALA A 39 12.82 -11.44 20.80
N SER A 40 12.76 -11.15 19.50
CA SER A 40 13.89 -10.63 18.71
C SER A 40 13.39 -9.75 17.57
N VAL A 41 14.22 -8.82 17.12
CA VAL A 41 13.95 -7.94 15.95
C VAL A 41 15.06 -8.18 14.93
N SER A 42 14.67 -8.56 13.71
CA SER A 42 15.59 -9.00 12.66
C SER A 42 15.99 -7.84 11.75
N ASP A 43 15.02 -7.04 11.34
CA ASP A 43 15.14 -5.82 10.52
C ASP A 43 14.07 -4.79 10.98
N GLY A 44 13.85 -3.73 10.21
CA GLY A 44 12.92 -2.66 10.57
C GLY A 44 11.44 -3.08 10.56
N ASP A 45 11.06 -4.13 9.83
CA ASP A 45 9.66 -4.52 9.60
C ASP A 45 9.34 -6.00 9.89
N THR A 46 10.32 -6.73 10.41
CA THR A 46 10.21 -8.15 10.74
C THR A 46 10.79 -8.41 12.12
N PHE A 47 9.98 -9.04 12.98
CA PHE A 47 10.39 -9.47 14.31
C PHE A 47 9.87 -10.88 14.60
N ARG A 48 10.32 -11.45 15.72
CA ARG A 48 9.82 -12.73 16.24
C ARG A 48 9.18 -12.53 17.60
N ALA A 49 8.06 -13.20 17.83
CA ALA A 49 7.35 -13.16 19.09
C ALA A 49 6.73 -14.52 19.42
N HIS A 50 6.47 -14.75 20.70
CA HIS A 50 5.75 -15.93 21.15
C HIS A 50 4.25 -15.74 20.93
N VAL A 51 3.68 -16.50 19.99
CA VAL A 51 2.24 -16.59 19.74
C VAL A 51 1.76 -17.92 20.32
N GLY A 52 1.11 -17.86 21.49
CA GLY A 52 0.87 -19.05 22.29
C GLY A 52 2.20 -19.72 22.67
N ARG A 53 2.38 -20.99 22.29
CA ARG A 53 3.62 -21.76 22.57
C ARG A 53 4.68 -21.68 21.47
N ARG A 54 4.38 -21.07 20.32
CA ARG A 54 5.27 -21.06 19.14
C ARG A 54 6.00 -19.73 19.04
N LEU A 55 7.29 -19.79 18.70
CA LEU A 55 8.07 -18.61 18.32
C LEU A 55 7.87 -18.36 16.82
N GLU A 56 6.97 -17.43 16.49
CA GLU A 56 6.60 -17.10 15.12
C GLU A 56 7.44 -15.92 14.60
N SER A 57 7.60 -15.85 13.27
CA SER A 57 8.09 -14.65 12.58
C SER A 57 6.89 -13.81 12.13
N ILE A 58 6.95 -12.51 12.38
CA ILE A 58 5.90 -11.54 12.10
C ILE A 58 6.47 -10.51 11.13
N ARG A 59 5.87 -10.39 9.95
CA ARG A 59 6.13 -9.35 8.96
C ARG A 59 5.03 -8.30 9.06
N LEU A 60 5.42 -7.03 9.13
CA LEU A 60 4.48 -5.92 9.17
C LEU A 60 3.72 -5.80 7.84
N ILE A 61 2.40 -5.64 7.92
CA ILE A 61 1.57 -5.34 6.76
C ILE A 61 1.76 -3.87 6.38
N GLY A 62 1.82 -3.60 5.07
CA GLY A 62 1.67 -2.25 4.53
C GLY A 62 2.90 -1.35 4.63
N VAL A 63 4.01 -1.88 5.16
CA VAL A 63 5.29 -1.17 5.29
C VAL A 63 6.44 -2.07 4.87
N ASP A 64 7.50 -1.42 4.40
CA ASP A 64 8.75 -2.02 3.98
C ASP A 64 9.90 -1.16 4.50
N ALA A 65 10.78 -1.75 5.31
CA ALA A 65 11.95 -1.08 5.86
C ALA A 65 13.20 -1.51 5.09
N PRO A 66 14.23 -0.66 4.98
CA PRO A 66 15.44 -1.04 4.26
C PRO A 66 16.13 -2.24 4.90
N GLU A 67 16.63 -3.14 4.06
CA GLU A 67 17.20 -4.41 4.48
C GLU A 67 18.54 -4.25 5.24
N VAL A 68 18.82 -5.18 6.16
CA VAL A 68 20.07 -5.24 6.95
C VAL A 68 20.83 -6.55 6.73
N GLY A 69 22.16 -6.49 6.68
CA GLY A 69 23.02 -7.66 6.48
C GLY A 69 23.72 -7.67 5.11
N PRO A 70 23.98 -8.84 4.50
CA PRO A 70 24.55 -8.90 3.16
C PRO A 70 23.63 -8.22 2.14
N GLY A 71 24.08 -7.12 1.54
CA GLY A 71 23.23 -6.28 0.67
C GLY A 71 22.48 -5.16 1.40
N GLU A 72 22.94 -4.78 2.59
CA GLU A 72 22.38 -3.69 3.41
C GLU A 72 22.06 -2.44 2.58
N GLU A 73 20.81 -1.99 2.75
CA GLU A 73 20.30 -0.81 2.07
C GLU A 73 20.58 0.45 2.90
N PRO A 74 20.73 1.63 2.26
CA PRO A 74 20.82 2.89 2.97
C PRO A 74 19.67 3.03 3.99
N HIS A 75 20.02 3.47 5.21
CA HIS A 75 19.12 3.62 6.36
C HIS A 75 18.60 2.32 7.02
N GLY A 76 19.07 1.14 6.61
CA GLY A 76 18.64 -0.14 7.19
C GLY A 76 18.99 -0.27 8.69
N ARG A 77 20.19 0.15 9.11
CA ARG A 77 20.58 0.11 10.53
C ARG A 77 19.74 1.03 11.39
N GLU A 78 19.44 2.24 10.92
CA GLU A 78 18.63 3.20 11.64
C GLU A 78 17.19 2.69 11.82
N ALA A 79 16.62 2.07 10.78
CA ALA A 79 15.31 1.43 10.86
C ALA A 79 15.30 0.25 11.85
N LEU A 80 16.33 -0.61 11.81
CA LEU A 80 16.49 -1.71 12.76
C LEU A 80 16.60 -1.22 14.21
N GLU A 81 17.42 -0.21 14.48
CA GLU A 81 17.58 0.33 15.83
C GLU A 81 16.30 1.01 16.33
N PHE A 82 15.58 1.70 15.45
CA PHE A 82 14.26 2.22 15.77
C PHE A 82 13.26 1.11 16.14
N ALA A 83 13.23 0.03 15.36
CA ALA A 83 12.40 -1.13 15.64
C ALA A 83 12.80 -1.81 16.96
N ARG A 84 14.09 -2.00 17.22
CA ARG A 84 14.59 -2.56 18.48
C ARG A 84 14.18 -1.73 19.68
N ARG A 85 14.42 -0.42 19.68
CA ARG A 85 14.06 0.44 20.84
C ARG A 85 12.55 0.42 21.11
N THR A 86 11.76 0.26 20.06
CA THR A 86 10.30 0.36 20.12
C THR A 86 9.64 -0.97 20.43
N LEU A 87 10.16 -2.10 19.95
CA LEU A 87 9.52 -3.41 20.05
C LEU A 87 10.21 -4.38 20.99
N LEU A 88 11.56 -4.40 21.03
CA LEU A 88 12.30 -5.49 21.65
C LEU A 88 11.94 -5.64 23.14
N GLN A 89 11.63 -6.89 23.54
CA GLN A 89 11.18 -7.27 24.89
C GLN A 89 9.88 -6.60 25.37
N LYS A 90 9.19 -5.83 24.52
CA LYS A 90 7.90 -5.21 24.84
C LYS A 90 6.74 -6.14 24.52
N THR A 91 5.59 -5.84 25.13
CA THR A 91 4.31 -6.45 24.78
C THR A 91 3.65 -5.62 23.69
N VAL A 92 3.12 -6.28 22.66
CA VAL A 92 2.39 -5.65 21.55
C VAL A 92 1.13 -6.44 21.23
N TRP A 93 0.24 -5.84 20.45
CA TRP A 93 -0.99 -6.44 19.96
C TRP A 93 -0.88 -6.62 18.45
N LEU A 94 -0.94 -7.87 18.01
CA LEU A 94 -1.01 -8.22 16.59
C LEU A 94 -2.45 -8.15 16.14
N GLU A 95 -2.71 -7.34 15.13
CA GLU A 95 -3.98 -7.30 14.43
C GLU A 95 -3.82 -7.91 13.04
N PHE A 96 -4.59 -8.96 12.78
CA PHE A 96 -4.60 -9.62 11.48
C PHE A 96 -5.57 -8.96 10.50
N ASP A 97 -5.27 -9.14 9.22
CA ASP A 97 -6.17 -8.81 8.12
C ASP A 97 -6.62 -10.08 7.37
N VAL A 98 -7.28 -9.91 6.22
CA VAL A 98 -7.89 -10.99 5.43
C VAL A 98 -6.97 -12.21 5.26
N ARG A 99 -5.68 -12.00 4.97
CA ARG A 99 -4.68 -13.06 4.86
C ARG A 99 -3.70 -12.99 6.04
N GLN A 100 -3.62 -14.06 6.82
CA GLN A 100 -2.76 -14.10 8.01
C GLN A 100 -1.30 -14.48 7.74
N ARG A 101 -0.99 -15.14 6.62
CA ARG A 101 0.38 -15.57 6.31
C ARG A 101 0.78 -15.24 4.88
N ASP A 102 2.05 -14.92 4.70
CA ASP A 102 2.64 -14.83 3.37
C ASP A 102 3.08 -16.20 2.84
N THR A 103 3.63 -16.22 1.62
CA THR A 103 4.14 -17.43 0.96
C THR A 103 5.37 -18.03 1.65
N PHE A 104 6.08 -17.26 2.47
CA PHE A 104 7.22 -17.71 3.27
C PHE A 104 6.80 -18.25 4.64
N GLY A 105 5.49 -18.23 4.93
CA GLY A 105 4.92 -18.71 6.18
C GLY A 105 5.03 -17.73 7.35
N ARG A 106 5.47 -16.47 7.14
CA ARG A 106 5.48 -15.44 8.19
C ARG A 106 4.06 -15.00 8.51
N LEU A 107 3.78 -14.69 9.77
CA LEU A 107 2.53 -14.04 10.15
C LEU A 107 2.52 -12.60 9.64
N LEU A 108 1.40 -12.16 9.07
CA LEU A 108 1.20 -10.81 8.58
C LEU A 108 0.34 -10.05 9.59
N ALA A 109 0.84 -8.96 10.16
CA ALA A 109 0.09 -8.18 11.15
C ALA A 109 0.31 -6.66 11.04
N TYR A 110 -0.72 -5.92 11.44
CA TYR A 110 -0.56 -4.57 11.98
C TYR A 110 -0.20 -4.68 13.46
N VAL A 111 0.77 -3.89 13.91
CA VAL A 111 1.34 -4.07 15.25
C VAL A 111 1.09 -2.84 16.08
N TRP A 112 0.33 -3.03 17.16
CA TRP A 112 -0.05 -1.97 18.07
C TRP A 112 0.73 -2.06 19.37
N LEU A 113 1.22 -0.91 19.85
CA LEU A 113 1.97 -0.77 21.10
C LEU A 113 1.06 -0.75 22.33
N GLU A 114 -0.23 -0.51 22.11
CA GLU A 114 -1.31 -0.50 23.08
C GLU A 114 -2.55 -1.17 22.44
N PRO A 115 -3.58 -1.58 23.21
CA PRO A 115 -4.83 -2.05 22.64
C PRO A 115 -5.44 -1.01 21.69
N PRO A 116 -5.79 -1.35 20.44
CA PRO A 116 -6.23 -0.37 19.46
C PRO A 116 -7.62 0.18 19.75
N ASP A 117 -7.79 1.51 19.75
CA ASP A 117 -9.08 2.15 19.49
C ASP A 117 -9.24 2.37 17.98
N ARG A 118 -10.10 1.57 17.37
CA ARG A 118 -10.26 1.45 15.92
C ARG A 118 -11.22 2.47 15.31
N ARG A 119 -11.91 3.25 16.15
CA ARG A 119 -12.95 4.17 15.67
C ARG A 119 -12.36 5.32 14.87
N ASP A 120 -11.11 5.70 15.17
CA ASP A 120 -10.41 6.78 14.48
C ASP A 120 -8.90 6.48 14.35
N PRO A 121 -8.47 5.87 13.22
CA PRO A 121 -7.06 5.64 12.94
C PRO A 121 -6.22 6.92 12.87
N ALA A 122 -6.82 8.09 12.60
CA ALA A 122 -6.09 9.35 12.59
C ALA A 122 -5.63 9.72 14.01
N ALA A 123 -6.51 9.51 15.00
CA ALA A 123 -6.23 9.78 16.40
C ALA A 123 -5.29 8.74 17.03
N THR A 124 -5.43 7.46 16.67
CA THR A 124 -4.66 6.37 17.30
C THR A 124 -3.50 5.84 16.48
N GLY A 125 -3.28 6.35 15.26
CA GLY A 125 -2.25 5.86 14.36
C GLY A 125 -0.86 5.76 14.99
N MET A 126 -0.47 6.69 15.86
CA MET A 126 0.85 6.66 16.52
C MET A 126 0.99 5.57 17.59
N GLN A 127 -0.10 4.92 17.99
CA GLN A 127 -0.06 3.69 18.79
C GLN A 127 0.29 2.47 17.92
N MET A 128 0.18 2.58 16.59
CA MET A 128 0.57 1.54 15.65
C MET A 128 2.04 1.70 15.24
N PHE A 129 2.83 0.66 15.42
CA PHE A 129 4.24 0.65 15.06
C PHE A 129 4.46 0.81 13.54
N ASN A 130 3.61 0.20 12.69
CA ASN A 130 3.66 0.38 11.23
C ASN A 130 3.59 1.87 10.85
N ALA A 131 2.65 2.61 11.44
CA ALA A 131 2.49 4.03 11.20
C ALA A 131 3.72 4.82 11.67
N ARG A 132 4.28 4.48 12.84
CA ARG A 132 5.48 5.12 13.37
C ARG A 132 6.71 4.93 12.48
N LEU A 133 6.89 3.75 11.88
CA LEU A 133 7.95 3.54 10.88
C LEU A 133 7.83 4.52 9.73
N LEU A 134 6.61 4.72 9.21
CA LEU A 134 6.36 5.64 8.10
C LEU A 134 6.57 7.09 8.49
N VAL A 135 5.96 7.55 9.60
CA VAL A 135 6.06 8.95 10.05
C VAL A 135 7.50 9.36 10.37
N GLU A 136 8.31 8.45 10.92
CA GLU A 136 9.72 8.73 11.20
C GLU A 136 10.64 8.53 9.99
N GLY A 137 10.09 8.08 8.86
CA GLY A 137 10.85 7.84 7.63
C GLY A 137 11.81 6.66 7.73
N TYR A 138 11.49 5.63 8.52
CA TYR A 138 12.27 4.39 8.63
C TYR A 138 11.71 3.24 7.80
N GLY A 139 10.67 3.51 7.01
CA GLY A 139 10.12 2.60 6.04
C GLY A 139 9.29 3.34 5.01
N GLN A 140 8.96 2.63 3.94
CA GLN A 140 8.08 3.06 2.87
C GLN A 140 6.79 2.24 2.89
N VAL A 141 5.71 2.80 2.35
CA VAL A 141 4.43 2.09 2.21
C VAL A 141 4.62 0.88 1.29
N MET A 142 4.01 -0.26 1.56
CA MET A 142 4.01 -1.42 0.65
C MET A 142 2.63 -2.08 0.63
N THR A 143 1.84 -1.79 -0.40
CA THR A 143 0.45 -2.29 -0.45
C THR A 143 0.36 -3.65 -1.13
N VAL A 144 -0.07 -4.67 -0.38
CA VAL A 144 -0.25 -6.04 -0.91
C VAL A 144 -1.67 -6.54 -0.61
N PRO A 145 -2.57 -6.58 -1.60
CA PRO A 145 -3.91 -7.15 -1.42
C PRO A 145 -3.86 -8.65 -1.04
N PRO A 146 -4.83 -9.14 -0.24
CA PRO A 146 -6.02 -8.44 0.25
C PRO A 146 -5.81 -7.64 1.56
N ASN A 147 -4.58 -7.51 2.06
CA ASN A 147 -4.30 -6.91 3.37
C ASN A 147 -4.10 -5.38 3.25
N VAL A 148 -5.20 -4.64 3.16
CA VAL A 148 -5.18 -3.22 2.80
C VAL A 148 -5.96 -2.32 3.77
N ARG A 149 -6.36 -2.82 4.95
CA ARG A 149 -7.20 -2.07 5.91
C ARG A 149 -6.72 -0.64 6.20
N TYR A 150 -5.41 -0.43 6.31
CA TYR A 150 -4.82 0.88 6.63
C TYR A 150 -4.06 1.53 5.46
N ALA A 151 -4.20 1.00 4.23
CA ALA A 151 -3.39 1.45 3.09
C ALA A 151 -3.50 2.97 2.84
N GLU A 152 -4.71 3.54 2.87
CA GLU A 152 -4.91 4.98 2.67
C GLU A 152 -4.25 5.83 3.77
N TRP A 153 -4.25 5.36 5.01
CA TRP A 153 -3.61 6.05 6.13
C TRP A 153 -2.09 5.99 6.06
N PHE A 154 -1.55 4.83 5.66
CA PHE A 154 -0.12 4.64 5.47
C PHE A 154 0.46 5.61 4.44
N VAL A 155 -0.24 5.82 3.32
CA VAL A 155 0.14 6.86 2.34
C VAL A 155 0.22 8.24 3.00
N ARG A 156 -0.80 8.63 3.78
CA ARG A 156 -0.81 9.95 4.44
C ARG A 156 0.35 10.13 5.43
N TRP A 157 0.69 9.08 6.19
CA TRP A 157 1.81 9.13 7.14
C TRP A 157 3.17 9.18 6.47
N GLN A 158 3.35 8.49 5.34
CA GLN A 158 4.55 8.64 4.54
C GLN A 158 4.68 10.06 3.96
N GLU A 159 3.60 10.63 3.44
CA GLU A 159 3.62 12.01 2.92
C GLU A 159 3.99 13.02 4.01
N GLN A 160 3.59 12.80 5.27
CA GLN A 160 4.05 13.61 6.40
C GLN A 160 5.56 13.50 6.61
N ALA A 161 6.12 12.29 6.54
CA ALA A 161 7.56 12.07 6.69
C ALA A 161 8.36 12.72 5.56
N ARG A 162 7.86 12.65 4.32
CA ARG A 162 8.43 13.34 3.16
C ARG A 162 8.43 14.85 3.33
N ALA A 163 7.28 15.42 3.66
CA ALA A 163 7.14 16.85 3.91
C ALA A 163 8.06 17.33 5.05
N ALA A 164 8.25 16.49 6.07
CA ALA A 164 9.15 16.74 7.20
C ALA A 164 10.61 16.33 6.96
N ARG A 165 10.95 15.79 5.78
CA ARG A 165 12.30 15.31 5.39
C ARG A 165 12.93 14.37 6.42
N ARG A 166 12.16 13.43 6.94
CA ARG A 166 12.61 12.47 7.97
C ARG A 166 13.21 11.21 7.35
N GLY A 167 14.22 10.64 8.02
CA GLY A 167 14.82 9.36 7.67
C GLY A 167 15.18 9.25 6.18
N LEU A 168 14.58 8.29 5.48
CA LEU A 168 14.73 8.03 4.05
C LEU A 168 14.61 9.27 3.16
N TRP A 169 13.84 10.28 3.59
CA TRP A 169 13.51 11.47 2.80
C TRP A 169 14.47 12.65 3.05
N ALA A 170 15.47 12.50 3.92
CA ALA A 170 16.37 13.60 4.30
C ALA A 170 17.29 14.08 3.16
N ALA A 171 17.67 13.20 2.24
CA ALA A 171 18.65 13.47 1.19
C ALA A 171 18.06 13.87 -0.18
N GLU A 172 16.73 13.90 -0.34
CA GLU A 172 16.07 14.07 -1.65
C GLU A 172 16.38 15.42 -2.35
N GLU A 173 16.97 16.41 -1.66
CA GLU A 173 17.38 17.69 -2.27
C GLU A 173 18.87 17.78 -2.62
N SER A 174 19.74 16.95 -2.03
CA SER A 174 21.18 16.92 -2.36
C SER A 174 21.44 16.36 -3.76
N ALA A 175 20.65 15.35 -4.17
CA ALA A 175 20.69 14.79 -5.52
C ALA A 175 20.03 15.71 -6.59
N ALA A 176 19.29 16.74 -6.17
CA ALA A 176 18.74 17.73 -7.09
C ALA A 176 19.82 18.70 -7.64
N GLY A 177 21.04 18.68 -7.09
CA GLY A 177 22.16 19.57 -7.48
C GLY A 177 23.26 18.96 -8.35
N ALA A 178 23.23 17.65 -8.65
CA ALA A 178 24.37 16.95 -9.29
C ALA A 178 24.04 16.10 -10.52
N ALA A 179 22.90 16.33 -11.17
CA ALA A 179 22.72 15.99 -12.58
C ALA A 179 22.86 17.30 -13.39
N PRO A 180 23.47 17.29 -14.58
CA PRO A 180 23.55 18.49 -15.40
C PRO A 180 22.14 18.89 -15.81
N HIS A 181 21.54 19.79 -15.04
CA HIS A 181 20.35 20.54 -15.43
C HIS A 181 20.79 21.46 -16.57
N HIS A 182 20.65 20.98 -17.80
CA HIS A 182 20.48 21.90 -18.92
C HIS A 182 19.22 22.69 -18.62
N ARG A 183 19.43 23.96 -18.25
CA ARG A 183 18.39 24.96 -18.02
C ARG A 183 17.52 25.05 -19.29
N GLY A 184 16.37 24.39 -19.24
CA GLY A 184 15.38 24.31 -20.31
C GLY A 184 14.43 23.15 -20.04
N GLU A 185 13.27 23.45 -19.47
CA GLU A 185 12.04 22.63 -19.32
C GLU A 185 12.21 21.10 -19.40
N THR A 186 11.92 20.39 -18.30
CA THR A 186 11.98 18.93 -18.21
C THR A 186 11.31 18.26 -19.42
N MET A 187 12.12 17.73 -20.35
CA MET A 187 11.64 17.28 -21.67
C MET A 187 10.82 15.98 -21.58
N VAL A 188 11.05 15.14 -20.57
CA VAL A 188 10.28 13.91 -20.37
C VAL A 188 9.26 14.11 -19.26
N VAL A 189 7.98 13.87 -19.56
CA VAL A 189 6.86 14.09 -18.63
C VAL A 189 5.90 12.92 -18.60
N ILE A 190 5.18 12.76 -17.48
CA ILE A 190 3.95 11.98 -17.43
C ILE A 190 2.84 12.79 -18.10
N ALA A 191 2.48 12.40 -19.31
CA ALA A 191 1.48 13.08 -20.13
C ALA A 191 0.04 12.77 -19.68
N SER A 192 -0.22 11.57 -19.17
CA SER A 192 -1.53 11.19 -18.62
C SER A 192 -1.44 9.99 -17.70
N VAL A 193 -2.33 9.94 -16.71
CA VAL A 193 -2.63 8.75 -15.90
C VAL A 193 -4.11 8.42 -16.15
N ASP A 194 -4.38 7.27 -16.74
CA ASP A 194 -5.73 6.75 -16.96
C ASP A 194 -5.96 5.57 -16.03
N LEU A 195 -6.68 5.85 -14.95
CA LEU A 195 -6.96 4.87 -13.90
C LEU A 195 -7.85 3.74 -14.40
N ARG A 196 -8.82 4.05 -15.28
CA ARG A 196 -9.77 3.06 -15.79
C ARG A 196 -9.11 2.13 -16.80
N ALA A 197 -8.27 2.69 -17.67
CA ALA A 197 -7.51 1.92 -18.64
C ALA A 197 -6.20 1.36 -18.07
N GLU A 198 -5.94 1.54 -16.78
CA GLU A 198 -4.74 1.10 -16.07
C GLU A 198 -3.44 1.47 -16.81
N ALA A 199 -3.32 2.74 -17.20
CA ALA A 199 -2.24 3.14 -18.08
C ALA A 199 -1.66 4.53 -17.79
N VAL A 200 -0.35 4.63 -17.95
CA VAL A 200 0.37 5.89 -17.92
C VAL A 200 1.03 6.15 -19.26
N VAL A 201 0.92 7.37 -19.76
CA VAL A 201 1.63 7.81 -20.97
C VAL A 201 2.77 8.71 -20.55
N ILE A 202 3.97 8.38 -21.02
CA ILE A 202 5.18 9.18 -20.86
C ILE A 202 5.50 9.79 -22.22
N ALA A 203 5.76 11.09 -22.25
CA ALA A 203 6.06 11.82 -23.47
C ALA A 203 7.42 12.50 -23.37
N ASN A 204 8.19 12.43 -24.45
CA ASN A 204 9.38 13.23 -24.66
C ASN A 204 8.98 14.44 -25.51
N ARG A 205 8.84 15.60 -24.87
CA ARG A 205 8.54 16.90 -25.49
C ARG A 205 9.79 17.58 -26.08
N GLY A 206 10.93 16.90 -26.00
CA GLY A 206 12.18 17.38 -26.53
C GLY A 206 12.41 17.12 -28.00
N ASN A 207 13.55 17.63 -28.47
CA ASN A 207 14.02 17.52 -29.85
C ASN A 207 15.08 16.42 -30.06
N ALA A 208 15.44 15.68 -29.02
CA ALA A 208 16.40 14.56 -29.07
C ALA A 208 15.81 13.31 -28.39
N PRO A 209 16.18 12.09 -28.83
CA PRO A 209 15.77 10.86 -28.14
C PRO A 209 16.35 10.79 -26.73
N VAL A 210 15.61 10.19 -25.80
CA VAL A 210 16.01 9.99 -24.40
C VAL A 210 16.08 8.50 -24.07
N ASP A 211 17.14 8.07 -23.43
CA ASP A 211 17.25 6.72 -22.87
C ASP A 211 16.58 6.68 -21.50
N LEU A 212 15.56 5.83 -21.37
CA LEU A 212 14.81 5.60 -20.14
C LEU A 212 15.31 4.37 -19.38
N SER A 213 16.36 3.69 -19.84
CA SER A 213 16.89 2.49 -19.18
C SER A 213 17.12 2.73 -17.68
N GLY A 214 16.52 1.88 -16.84
CA GLY A 214 16.65 1.97 -15.38
C GLY A 214 15.87 3.11 -14.72
N TRP A 215 15.15 3.95 -15.47
CA TRP A 215 14.21 4.89 -14.88
C TRP A 215 13.09 4.15 -14.17
N ILE A 216 12.33 4.85 -13.33
CA ILE A 216 11.35 4.21 -12.46
C ILE A 216 10.02 4.95 -12.55
N LEU A 217 8.97 4.26 -12.99
CA LEU A 217 7.59 4.72 -12.85
C LEU A 217 7.02 4.15 -11.55
N VAL A 218 6.44 5.01 -10.72
CA VAL A 218 5.96 4.67 -9.38
C VAL A 218 4.47 4.99 -9.28
N SER A 219 3.69 4.02 -8.81
CA SER A 219 2.36 4.25 -8.24
C SER A 219 2.58 4.78 -6.82
N GLU A 220 2.29 6.05 -6.56
CA GLU A 220 2.68 6.67 -5.29
C GLU A 220 1.86 6.14 -4.11
N ARG A 221 0.57 5.85 -4.31
CA ARG A 221 -0.29 5.30 -3.26
C ARG A 221 -0.06 3.81 -3.03
N GLY A 222 0.14 3.05 -4.10
CA GLY A 222 0.34 1.60 -3.98
C GLY A 222 1.81 1.21 -3.73
N ASN A 223 2.74 2.14 -3.95
CA ASN A 223 4.19 2.00 -3.92
C ASN A 223 4.74 0.88 -4.82
N GLN A 224 3.98 0.47 -5.85
CA GLN A 224 4.54 -0.40 -6.86
C GLN A 224 5.49 0.39 -7.76
N ARG A 225 6.58 -0.25 -8.15
CA ARG A 225 7.62 0.32 -9.03
C ARG A 225 7.72 -0.47 -10.33
N PHE A 226 7.85 0.25 -11.44
CA PHE A 226 8.19 -0.27 -12.75
C PHE A 226 9.52 0.30 -13.17
N VAL A 227 10.52 -0.57 -13.30
CA VAL A 227 11.83 -0.19 -13.84
C VAL A 227 11.79 -0.36 -15.35
N PHE A 228 12.11 0.70 -16.07
CA PHE A 228 12.18 0.65 -17.53
C PHE A 228 13.30 -0.30 -17.97
N PRO A 229 13.01 -1.30 -18.83
CA PRO A 229 14.01 -2.26 -19.29
C PRO A 229 15.20 -1.57 -20.00
N ALA A 230 16.37 -2.22 -19.95
CA ALA A 230 17.53 -1.77 -20.70
C ALA A 230 17.22 -1.65 -22.20
N GLY A 231 17.71 -0.58 -22.83
CA GLY A 231 17.45 -0.26 -24.24
C GLY A 231 16.12 0.45 -24.49
N THR A 232 15.38 0.86 -23.45
CA THR A 232 14.15 1.62 -23.64
C THR A 232 14.48 3.04 -24.09
N SER A 233 14.37 3.30 -25.39
CA SER A 233 14.55 4.64 -25.97
C SER A 233 13.22 5.30 -26.27
N LEU A 234 13.08 6.58 -25.90
CA LEU A 234 11.93 7.41 -26.21
C LEU A 234 12.31 8.50 -27.23
N PRO A 235 11.88 8.39 -28.50
CA PRO A 235 12.21 9.36 -29.54
C PRO A 235 11.77 10.78 -29.20
N ALA A 236 12.41 11.77 -29.84
CA ALA A 236 11.99 13.17 -29.79
C ALA A 236 10.53 13.32 -30.25
N GLY A 237 9.71 14.07 -29.51
CA GLY A 237 8.27 14.18 -29.74
C GLY A 237 7.46 12.89 -29.53
N GLY A 238 8.13 11.79 -29.15
CA GLY A 238 7.52 10.47 -29.01
C GLY A 238 6.81 10.28 -27.67
N SER A 239 6.01 9.22 -27.62
CA SER A 239 5.36 8.78 -26.38
C SER A 239 5.46 7.27 -26.20
N LEU A 240 5.53 6.84 -24.94
CA LEU A 240 5.52 5.45 -24.52
C LEU A 240 4.38 5.24 -23.52
N ARG A 241 3.59 4.19 -23.71
CA ARG A 241 2.50 3.83 -22.81
C ARG A 241 2.91 2.66 -21.92
N VAL A 242 2.84 2.83 -20.61
CA VAL A 242 2.99 1.74 -19.65
C VAL A 242 1.59 1.29 -19.24
N VAL A 243 1.29 0.00 -19.36
CA VAL A 243 -0.04 -0.57 -19.09
C VAL A 243 0.01 -1.65 -18.00
N SER A 244 -1.06 -1.73 -17.23
CA SER A 244 -1.29 -2.75 -16.20
C SER A 244 -2.71 -3.33 -16.26
N GLY A 245 -2.97 -4.37 -15.48
CA GLY A 245 -4.29 -4.98 -15.33
C GLY A 245 -4.53 -6.21 -16.23
N PRO A 246 -5.62 -6.97 -15.98
CA PRO A 246 -5.85 -8.25 -16.64
C PRO A 246 -5.83 -8.24 -18.18
N PRO A 247 -6.38 -7.22 -18.87
CA PRO A 247 -6.35 -7.17 -20.34
C PRO A 247 -5.05 -6.59 -20.90
N ALA A 248 -4.08 -6.21 -20.06
CA ALA A 248 -2.87 -5.54 -20.52
C ALA A 248 -1.92 -6.48 -21.27
N ALA A 249 -1.38 -5.97 -22.36
CA ALA A 249 -0.39 -6.63 -23.20
C ALA A 249 0.67 -5.62 -23.67
N SER A 250 1.90 -6.08 -23.81
CA SER A 250 2.97 -5.32 -24.46
C SER A 250 2.73 -5.20 -25.96
N GLY A 251 3.38 -4.24 -26.61
CA GLY A 251 3.31 -4.04 -28.05
C GLY A 251 4.11 -2.82 -28.51
N PRO A 252 4.02 -2.46 -29.80
CA PRO A 252 4.69 -1.25 -30.31
C PRO A 252 4.26 -0.01 -29.51
N GLY A 253 5.26 0.72 -28.97
CA GLY A 253 5.02 1.90 -28.13
C GLY A 253 4.34 1.61 -26.78
N ARG A 254 4.30 0.34 -26.35
CA ARG A 254 3.59 -0.08 -25.14
C ARG A 254 4.38 -1.10 -24.32
N LEU A 255 4.68 -0.76 -23.08
CA LEU A 255 5.29 -1.67 -22.11
C LEU A 255 4.23 -2.22 -21.15
N LEU A 256 4.29 -3.53 -20.90
CA LEU A 256 3.48 -4.19 -19.89
C LEU A 256 4.20 -4.11 -18.54
N TRP A 257 3.56 -3.50 -17.55
CA TRP A 257 4.02 -3.54 -16.16
C TRP A 257 3.65 -4.88 -15.53
N THR A 258 2.35 -5.18 -15.46
CA THR A 258 1.84 -6.42 -14.87
C THR A 258 0.40 -6.68 -15.34
N ARG A 259 -0.11 -7.90 -15.16
CA ARG A 259 -1.53 -8.23 -15.36
C ARG A 259 -2.40 -7.97 -14.13
N SER A 260 -1.82 -7.46 -13.05
CA SER A 260 -2.55 -7.00 -11.87
C SER A 260 -2.93 -5.51 -12.00
N HIS A 261 -3.99 -5.09 -11.32
CA HIS A 261 -4.30 -3.67 -11.18
C HIS A 261 -3.19 -2.96 -10.37
N ILE A 262 -2.72 -1.83 -10.89
CA ILE A 262 -1.72 -0.97 -10.23
C ILE A 262 -2.39 0.33 -9.79
N TRP A 263 -3.22 0.93 -10.64
CA TRP A 263 -3.74 2.27 -10.42
C TRP A 263 -5.02 2.23 -9.59
N ASN A 264 -5.09 3.03 -8.52
CA ASN A 264 -6.31 3.15 -7.75
C ASN A 264 -7.34 4.02 -8.48
N ASN A 265 -8.56 3.51 -8.65
CA ASN A 265 -9.70 4.22 -9.23
C ASN A 265 -10.08 5.53 -8.49
N ALA A 266 -9.59 5.74 -7.27
CA ALA A 266 -9.79 6.96 -6.47
C ALA A 266 -8.67 8.02 -6.64
N GLY A 267 -7.80 7.90 -7.66
CA GLY A 267 -6.82 8.94 -8.02
C GLY A 267 -5.39 8.70 -7.53
N ASP A 268 -4.78 7.57 -7.92
CA ASP A 268 -3.37 7.30 -7.62
C ASP A 268 -2.41 8.15 -8.47
N PRO A 269 -1.58 9.03 -7.87
CA PRO A 269 -0.59 9.79 -8.61
C PRO A 269 0.52 8.90 -9.14
N ALA A 270 0.95 9.18 -10.37
CA ALA A 270 2.12 8.55 -10.97
C ALA A 270 3.34 9.46 -10.79
N VAL A 271 4.47 8.87 -10.43
CA VAL A 271 5.77 9.57 -10.33
C VAL A 271 6.77 8.92 -11.26
N LEU A 272 7.53 9.71 -12.01
CA LEU A 272 8.63 9.26 -12.85
C LEU A 272 9.94 9.73 -12.23
N LEU A 273 10.85 8.78 -11.99
CA LEU A 273 12.16 9.00 -11.39
C LEU A 273 13.27 8.57 -12.34
N THR A 274 14.45 9.21 -12.23
CA THR A 274 15.69 8.72 -12.82
C THR A 274 16.18 7.45 -12.10
N PRO A 275 17.21 6.73 -12.61
CA PRO A 275 17.79 5.59 -11.90
C PRO A 275 18.38 5.97 -10.54
N ALA A 276 18.81 7.22 -10.38
CA ALA A 276 19.29 7.77 -9.11
C ALA A 276 18.16 8.17 -8.15
N GLY A 277 16.90 7.92 -8.50
CA GLY A 277 15.74 8.26 -7.67
C GLY A 277 15.29 9.72 -7.76
N VAL A 278 15.90 10.53 -8.64
CA VAL A 278 15.54 11.95 -8.79
C VAL A 278 14.21 12.07 -9.52
N ARG A 279 13.25 12.83 -8.96
CA ARG A 279 11.95 13.03 -9.57
C ARG A 279 12.02 13.90 -10.83
N VAL A 280 11.54 13.33 -11.94
CA VAL A 280 11.44 13.97 -13.24
C VAL A 280 10.05 14.55 -13.47
N SER A 281 9.00 13.77 -13.19
CA SER A 281 7.62 14.18 -13.41
C SER A 281 6.68 13.55 -12.40
N ARG A 282 5.57 14.22 -12.09
CA ARG A 282 4.49 13.70 -11.25
C ARG A 282 3.16 14.17 -11.82
N ARG A 283 2.15 13.29 -11.82
CA ARG A 283 0.80 13.60 -12.30
C ARG A 283 -0.26 12.87 -11.49
#